data_AF-A0A414CJ41-F1
#
_entry.id   AF-A0A414CJ41-F1
#
_cell.length_a   1.000
_cell.length_b   1.000
_cell.length_c   1.000
_cell.angle_alpha   90.00
_cell.angle_beta   90.00
_cell.angle_gamma   90.00
#
_symmetry.space_group_name_H-M   'P 1'
#
loop_
_entity.id
_entity.type
_entity.pdbx_description
1 polymer ?
#
loop_
_entity_poly.entity_id
_entity_poly.type
_entity_poly.pdbx_seq_one_letter_code
_entity_poly.pdbx_strand_id
1 'polypeptide(L)'
;MVNKLANVSGGEIFAIPLFLTDRSDLERFKKSDFSGENKKFAYCRIIKDLGGGGILIEVFTLIDGLSPEIEDIIQSGRLFPPIAINGLGIYKKRWPKVGQ
;
A
#
# COMPACT_ATOMS: atom_id res chain seq x y z
N MET A 1 9.29 10.19 22.70
CA MET A 1 9.34 9.75 21.30
C MET A 1 8.02 9.10 20.96
N VAL A 2 7.29 9.61 19.97
CA VAL A 2 6.09 8.92 19.47
C VAL A 2 6.58 7.68 18.72
N ASN A 3 6.18 6.49 19.16
CA ASN A 3 6.49 5.25 18.44
C ASN A 3 5.75 5.28 17.10
N LYS A 4 6.48 5.64 16.03
CA LYS A 4 5.97 5.64 14.68
C LYS A 4 5.76 4.19 14.23
N LEU A 5 4.52 3.83 13.89
CA LEU A 5 4.18 2.46 13.49
C LEU A 5 4.88 2.11 12.17
N ALA A 6 4.86 2.95 11.14
CA ALA A 6 5.56 2.68 9.89
C ALA A 6 6.51 3.84 9.52
N ASN A 7 7.77 3.55 9.21
CA ASN A 7 8.69 4.57 8.70
C ASN A 7 8.50 4.74 7.19
N VAL A 8 7.76 5.78 6.81
CA VAL A 8 7.44 6.10 5.41
C VAL A 8 7.83 7.54 5.05
N SER A 9 8.08 7.74 3.76
CA SER A 9 8.42 9.01 3.12
C SER A 9 7.40 9.37 2.04
N GLY A 10 7.19 10.68 1.82
CA GLY A 10 6.35 11.16 0.72
C GLY A 10 6.88 10.65 -0.63
N GLY A 11 5.97 10.25 -1.51
CA GLY A 11 6.27 9.70 -2.83
C GLY A 11 6.40 8.18 -2.89
N GLU A 12 6.60 7.49 -1.76
CA GLU A 12 6.66 6.02 -1.76
C GLU A 12 5.33 5.41 -2.21
N ILE A 13 5.39 4.36 -3.02
CA ILE A 13 4.22 3.65 -3.52
C ILE A 13 4.17 2.24 -2.95
N PHE A 14 2.98 1.85 -2.49
CA PHE A 14 2.71 0.54 -1.91
C PHE A 14 1.53 -0.13 -2.62
N ALA A 15 1.63 -1.45 -2.78
CA ALA A 15 0.60 -2.31 -3.35
C ALA A 15 -0.34 -2.82 -2.24
N ILE A 16 -1.63 -2.54 -2.36
CA ILE A 16 -2.71 -2.96 -1.47
C ILE A 16 -3.26 -4.29 -1.98
N PRO A 17 -3.03 -5.43 -1.28
CA PRO A 17 -3.50 -6.73 -1.74
C PRO A 17 -5.03 -6.81 -1.71
N LEU A 18 -5.67 -7.14 -2.84
CA LEU A 18 -7.13 -7.26 -2.93
C LEU A 18 -7.65 -8.67 -2.57
N PHE A 19 -6.74 -9.61 -2.30
CA PHE A 19 -7.04 -11.03 -2.03
C PHE A 19 -6.82 -11.44 -0.58
N LEU A 20 -6.52 -10.48 0.31
CA LEU A 20 -6.31 -10.75 1.74
C LEU A 20 -7.58 -10.52 2.57
N THR A 21 -8.70 -10.18 1.96
CA THR A 21 -9.97 -9.87 2.66
C THR A 21 -10.47 -11.01 3.54
N ASP A 22 -10.18 -12.25 3.15
CA ASP A 22 -10.68 -13.45 3.84
C ASP A 22 -9.64 -14.04 4.82
N ARG A 23 -8.53 -13.32 5.04
CA ARG A 23 -7.39 -13.79 5.85
C ARG A 23 -7.35 -13.12 7.21
N SER A 24 -6.89 -13.87 8.21
CA SER A 24 -6.86 -13.38 9.59
C SER A 24 -5.84 -12.26 9.78
N ASP A 25 -6.20 -11.26 10.59
CA ASP A 25 -5.30 -10.19 10.97
C ASP A 25 -4.11 -10.64 11.84
N LEU A 26 -4.18 -11.84 12.39
CA LEU A 26 -3.10 -12.49 13.13
C LEU A 26 -2.18 -13.31 12.22
N GLU A 27 -2.57 -13.51 10.98
CA GLU A 27 -1.83 -14.34 10.04
C GLU A 27 -0.52 -13.67 9.60
N ARG A 28 0.53 -14.50 9.50
CA ARG A 28 1.85 -14.10 9.02
C ARG A 28 1.93 -14.38 7.52
N PHE A 29 2.36 -13.38 6.76
CA PHE A 29 2.55 -13.50 5.32
C PHE A 29 4.04 -13.57 4.98
N LYS A 30 4.39 -14.46 4.05
CA LYS A 30 5.69 -14.58 3.38
C LYS A 30 5.63 -13.84 2.05
N LYS A 31 6.80 -13.51 1.50
CA LYS A 31 6.91 -12.88 0.18
C LYS A 31 6.19 -13.68 -0.92
N SER A 32 6.25 -15.01 -0.85
CA SER A 32 5.56 -15.92 -1.77
C SER A 32 4.03 -15.81 -1.74
N ASP A 33 3.44 -15.33 -0.66
CA ASP A 33 1.98 -15.19 -0.56
C ASP A 33 1.44 -14.06 -1.45
N PHE A 34 2.32 -13.16 -1.87
CA PHE A 34 2.01 -12.02 -2.74
C PHE A 34 2.36 -12.28 -4.21
N SER A 35 3.04 -13.40 -4.53
CA SER A 35 3.36 -13.78 -5.90
C SER A 35 2.26 -14.62 -6.55
N GLY A 36 2.07 -14.47 -7.86
CA GLY A 36 1.12 -15.24 -8.67
C GLY A 36 0.33 -14.33 -9.61
N GLU A 37 0.04 -14.81 -10.82
CA GLU A 37 -0.66 -14.02 -11.85
C GLU A 37 -2.10 -13.65 -11.46
N ASN A 38 -2.71 -14.44 -10.58
CA ASN A 38 -4.04 -14.20 -10.03
C ASN A 38 -4.05 -13.24 -8.84
N LYS A 39 -2.89 -12.75 -8.39
CA LYS A 39 -2.79 -11.81 -7.27
C LYS A 39 -2.88 -10.38 -7.79
N LYS A 40 -4.00 -9.73 -7.50
CA LYS A 40 -4.27 -8.35 -7.89
C LYS A 40 -4.15 -7.39 -6.71
N PHE A 41 -3.67 -6.20 -7.02
CA PHE A 41 -3.38 -5.14 -6.08
C PHE A 41 -3.95 -3.83 -6.60
N ALA A 42 -4.48 -3.01 -5.69
CA ALA A 42 -4.58 -1.57 -5.92
C ALA A 42 -3.28 -0.90 -5.45
N TYR A 43 -3.08 0.37 -5.77
CA TYR A 43 -1.85 1.07 -5.39
C TYR A 43 -2.15 2.36 -4.65
N CYS A 44 -1.31 2.69 -3.68
CA CYS A 44 -1.34 3.98 -3.02
C CYS A 44 0.02 4.64 -2.98
N ARG A 45 0.05 5.97 -3.10
CA ARG A 45 1.24 6.79 -2.85
C ARG A 45 1.11 7.50 -1.52
N ILE A 46 2.21 7.52 -0.76
CA ILE A 46 2.31 8.29 0.47
C ILE A 46 2.39 9.77 0.11
N ILE A 47 1.48 10.57 0.66
CA ILE A 47 1.55 12.04 0.57
C ILE A 47 2.41 12.56 1.73
N LYS A 48 2.05 12.19 2.96
CA LYS A 48 2.79 12.58 4.18
C LYS A 48 2.44 11.71 5.37
N ASP A 49 3.38 11.60 6.30
CA ASP A 49 3.14 11.11 7.65
C ASP A 49 2.57 12.24 8.51
N LEU A 50 1.43 12.00 9.16
CA LEU A 50 0.76 12.94 10.08
C LEU A 50 1.10 12.64 11.55
N GLY A 51 2.02 11.71 11.82
CA GLY A 51 2.35 11.27 13.17
C GLY A 51 1.15 10.57 13.82
N GLY A 52 0.67 11.10 14.95
CA GLY A 52 -0.50 10.54 15.65
C GLY A 52 -1.79 10.52 14.83
N GLY A 53 -1.87 11.31 13.75
CA GLY A 53 -3.01 11.33 12.83
C GLY A 53 -2.97 10.24 11.74
N GLY A 54 -1.96 9.37 11.73
CA GLY A 54 -1.79 8.32 10.72
C GLY A 54 -1.00 8.79 9.50
N ILE A 55 -1.18 8.12 8.37
CA ILE A 55 -0.46 8.35 7.12
C ILE A 55 -1.46 8.82 6.07
N LEU A 56 -1.25 10.00 5.50
CA LEU A 56 -2.06 10.52 4.41
C LEU A 56 -1.60 9.90 3.09
N ILE A 57 -2.53 9.25 2.39
CA ILE A 57 -2.28 8.56 1.12
C ILE A 57 -3.26 9.02 0.04
N GLU A 58 -2.87 8.85 -1.21
CA GLU A 58 -3.78 8.78 -2.35
C GLU A 58 -3.79 7.37 -2.92
N VAL A 59 -4.96 6.92 -3.38
CA VAL A 59 -5.15 5.59 -3.97
C VAL A 59 -5.50 5.76 -5.45
N PHE A 60 -4.89 4.96 -6.30
CA PHE A 60 -5.04 5.02 -7.75
C PHE A 60 -6.08 4.02 -8.27
N THR A 61 -6.61 4.26 -9.49
CA THR A 61 -7.63 3.38 -10.09
C THR A 61 -7.04 2.11 -10.71
N LEU A 62 -5.74 2.08 -11.01
CA LEU A 62 -5.07 0.91 -11.56
C LEU A 62 -5.19 -0.30 -10.62
N ILE A 63 -5.56 -1.44 -11.20
CA ILE A 63 -5.53 -2.75 -10.55
C ILE A 63 -4.63 -3.67 -11.37
N ASP A 64 -3.50 -4.09 -10.80
CA ASP A 64 -2.58 -5.00 -11.50
C ASP A 64 -1.76 -5.88 -10.53
N GLY A 65 -0.68 -6.51 -11.02
CA GLY A 65 0.25 -7.35 -10.25
C GLY A 65 1.26 -6.55 -9.38
N LEU A 66 2.36 -7.17 -8.97
CA LEU A 66 3.35 -6.50 -8.11
C LEU A 66 4.38 -5.63 -8.84
N SER A 67 4.44 -5.72 -10.17
CA SER A 67 5.44 -5.04 -11.00
C SER A 67 4.81 -4.19 -12.11
N PRO A 68 3.85 -3.29 -11.82
CA PRO A 68 3.41 -2.30 -12.81
C PRO A 68 4.51 -1.24 -13.00
N GLU A 69 4.46 -0.55 -14.15
CA GLU A 69 5.21 0.69 -14.32
C GLU A 69 4.62 1.78 -13.40
N ILE A 70 5.49 2.62 -12.84
CA ILE A 70 5.07 3.65 -11.88
C ILE A 70 4.23 4.73 -12.57
N GLU A 71 4.55 5.03 -13.82
CA GLU A 71 3.83 5.96 -14.67
C GLU A 71 2.38 5.51 -14.89
N ASP A 72 2.15 4.20 -15.11
CA ASP A 72 0.81 3.65 -15.30
C ASP A 72 -0.06 3.81 -14.05
N ILE A 73 0.54 3.59 -12.87
CA ILE A 73 -0.13 3.83 -11.59
C ILE A 73 -0.58 5.29 -11.50
N ILE A 74 0.35 6.23 -11.74
CA ILE A 74 0.08 7.67 -11.59
C ILE A 74 -0.95 8.15 -12.63
N GLN A 75 -0.82 7.71 -13.88
CA GLN A 75 -1.70 8.13 -14.99
C GLN A 75 -3.11 7.56 -14.89
N SER A 76 -3.30 6.43 -14.19
CA SER A 76 -4.64 5.89 -13.93
C SER A 76 -5.54 6.85 -13.12
N GLY A 77 -4.96 7.85 -12.47
CA GLY A 77 -5.69 8.84 -11.70
C GLY A 77 -6.16 8.28 -10.35
N ARG A 78 -6.70 9.17 -9.52
CA ARG A 78 -7.11 8.84 -8.15
C ARG A 78 -8.48 8.20 -8.12
N LEU A 79 -8.63 7.17 -7.30
CA LEU A 79 -9.91 6.51 -7.04
C LEU A 79 -10.86 7.38 -6.20
N PHE A 80 -10.31 8.12 -5.23
CA PHE A 80 -11.05 9.02 -4.33
C PHE A 80 -10.13 10.12 -3.75
N PRO A 81 -10.68 11.18 -3.11
CA PRO A 81 -9.87 12.20 -2.43
C PRO A 81 -8.95 11.61 -1.34
N PRO A 82 -7.74 12.14 -1.11
CA PRO A 82 -6.78 11.56 -0.16
C PRO A 82 -7.34 11.28 1.23
N ILE A 83 -6.92 10.15 1.83
CA ILE A 83 -7.40 9.68 3.12
C ILE A 83 -6.25 9.39 4.09
N ALA A 84 -6.50 9.52 5.39
CA ALA A 84 -5.58 9.08 6.42
C ALA A 84 -5.83 7.60 6.76
N ILE A 85 -4.75 6.83 6.87
CA ILE A 85 -4.77 5.42 7.31
C ILE A 85 -3.90 5.21 8.54
N ASN A 86 -4.15 4.13 9.30
CA ASN A 86 -3.33 3.78 10.47
C ASN A 86 -1.93 3.21 10.13
N GLY A 87 -1.65 2.91 8.85
CA GLY A 87 -0.35 2.40 8.39
C GLY A 87 -0.04 0.95 8.76
N LEU A 88 -0.96 0.19 9.37
CA LEU A 88 -0.71 -1.18 9.82
C LEU A 88 -0.36 -2.14 8.68
N GLY A 89 -0.97 -1.96 7.49
CA GLY A 89 -0.65 -2.74 6.29
C GLY A 89 0.82 -2.60 5.88
N ILE A 90 1.37 -1.39 5.98
CA ILE A 90 2.77 -1.08 5.66
C ILE A 90 3.69 -1.60 6.77
N TYR A 91 3.39 -1.28 8.03
CA TYR A 91 4.20 -1.70 9.18
C TYR A 91 4.35 -3.23 9.26
N LYS A 92 3.24 -3.95 9.08
CA LYS A 92 3.24 -5.42 9.09
C LYS A 92 3.79 -6.05 7.80
N LYS A 93 4.35 -5.24 6.88
CA LYS A 93 4.89 -5.65 5.57
C LYS A 93 3.89 -6.44 4.73
N ARG A 94 2.59 -6.11 4.86
CA ARG A 94 1.50 -6.70 4.08
C ARG A 94 1.21 -5.93 2.81
N TRP A 95 1.64 -4.68 2.74
CA TRP A 95 1.58 -3.86 1.54
C TRP A 95 3.00 -3.76 0.96
N PRO A 96 3.34 -4.54 -0.08
CA PRO A 96 4.66 -4.50 -0.68
C PRO A 96 4.95 -3.11 -1.28
N LYS A 97 6.17 -2.61 -1.11
CA LYS A 97 6.62 -1.41 -1.80
C LYS A 97 6.88 -1.72 -3.28
N VAL A 98 6.53 -0.81 -4.17
CA VAL A 98 6.74 -0.93 -5.64
C VAL A 98 7.55 0.24 -6.18
N GLY A 99 8.20 0.07 -7.33
CA GLY A 99 9.04 1.10 -7.96
C GLY A 99 10.40 1.31 -7.28
N GLN A 100 10.99 0.25 -6.72
CA GLN A 100 12.38 0.22 -6.24
C GLN A 100 13.24 -0.71 -7.08
#